data_AF-A0A0X8JEG0-F1
#
_entry.id   AF-A0A0X8JEG0-F1
#
_cell.length_a   1.000
_cell.length_b   1.000
_cell.length_c   1.000
_cell.angle_alpha   90.00
_cell.angle_beta   90.00
_cell.angle_gamma   90.00
#
_symmetry.space_group_name_H-M   'P 1'
#
loop_
_entity.id
_entity.type
_entity.pdbx_description
1 polymer ?
#
loop_
_entity_poly.entity_id
_entity_poly.type
_entity_poly.pdbx_seq_one_letter_code
_entity_poly.pdbx_strand_id
1 'polypeptide(L)' 'MSTLHVALARDDVDYGVALVPDAVPASWTGSAATACQTALDDVRTVLAGLSGLLDTAQSAVAALDAADTATTQCTAVAP' A
#
# COMPACT_ATOMS: atom_id res chain seq x y z
N MET A 1 15.24 -10.16 -3.00
CA MET A 1 13.94 -10.87 -3.19
C MET A 1 12.78 -10.16 -2.51
N SER A 2 12.95 -9.62 -1.30
CA SER A 2 11.89 -8.89 -0.57
C SER A 2 11.37 -7.65 -1.32
N THR A 3 12.24 -6.96 -2.05
CA THR A 3 11.94 -5.78 -2.87
C THR A 3 10.95 -6.08 -4.00
N LEU A 4 11.07 -7.25 -4.64
CA LEU A 4 10.15 -7.68 -5.72
C LEU A 4 8.74 -7.97 -5.18
N HIS A 5 8.63 -8.62 -4.02
CA HIS A 5 7.32 -8.91 -3.42
C HIS A 5 6.58 -7.65 -2.98
N VAL A 6 7.29 -6.65 -2.44
CA VAL A 6 6.70 -5.36 -2.07
C VAL A 6 6.26 -4.60 -3.33
N ALA A 7 7.02 -4.68 -4.43
CA ALA A 7 6.63 -4.07 -5.70
C ALA A 7 5.36 -4.73 -6.30
N LEU A 8 5.25 -6.06 -6.28
CA LEU A 8 4.02 -6.74 -6.72
C LEU A 8 2.82 -6.35 -5.85
N ALA A 9 3.00 -6.30 -4.53
CA ALA A 9 1.93 -5.89 -3.62
C ALA A 9 1.51 -4.43 -3.85
N ARG A 10 2.43 -3.57 -4.30
CA ARG A 10 2.12 -2.20 -4.73
C ARG A 10 1.21 -2.19 -5.96
N ASP A 11 1.59 -2.93 -7.00
CA ASP A 11 0.81 -3.02 -8.24
C ASP A 11 -0.60 -3.55 -7.98
N ASP A 12 -0.75 -4.56 -7.12
CA ASP A 12 -2.05 -5.11 -6.73
C ASP A 12 -2.92 -4.08 -6.01
N VAL A 13 -2.33 -3.24 -5.15
CA VAL A 13 -3.04 -2.18 -4.43
C VAL A 13 -3.43 -1.05 -5.38
N ASP A 14 -2.55 -0.63 -6.27
CA ASP A 14 -2.84 0.42 -7.26
C ASP A 14 -3.95 -0.04 -8.23
N TYR A 15 -3.91 -1.31 -8.66
CA TYR A 15 -4.99 -1.92 -9.43
C TYR A 15 -6.30 -1.97 -8.64
N GLY A 16 -6.25 -2.38 -7.37
CA GLY A 16 -7.40 -2.40 -6.48
C GLY A 16 -8.04 -1.01 -6.31
N VAL A 17 -7.22 0.04 -6.12
CA VAL A 17 -7.68 1.44 -6.05
C VAL A 17 -8.37 1.86 -7.34
N ALA A 18 -7.79 1.54 -8.50
CA ALA A 18 -8.37 1.90 -9.80
C ALA A 18 -9.75 1.27 -10.06
N LEU A 19 -10.06 0.14 -9.39
CA LEU A 19 -11.36 -0.53 -9.51
C LEU A 19 -12.45 0.08 -8.60
N VAL A 20 -12.09 0.85 -7.58
CA VAL A 20 -13.07 1.43 -6.65
C VAL A 20 -13.62 2.74 -7.24
N PRO A 21 -14.94 2.86 -7.47
CA PRO A 21 -15.53 4.08 -8.04
C PRO A 21 -15.55 5.25 -7.07
N ASP A 22 -15.15 6.46 -7.51
CA ASP A 22 -15.07 7.68 -6.67
C ASP A 22 -16.39 8.14 -6.08
N ALA A 23 -17.46 7.91 -6.81
CA ALA A 23 -18.79 8.23 -6.36
C ALA A 23 -19.79 7.20 -6.86
N VAL A 24 -20.88 7.05 -6.10
CA VAL A 24 -22.11 6.47 -6.63
C VAL A 24 -22.63 7.32 -7.79
N PRO A 25 -23.35 6.73 -8.77
CA PRO A 25 -23.96 7.48 -9.86
C PRO A 25 -24.84 8.64 -9.33
N ALA A 26 -24.76 9.81 -9.96
CA ALA A 26 -25.54 10.98 -9.55
C ALA A 26 -27.06 10.78 -9.63
N SER A 27 -27.52 9.77 -10.40
CA SER A 27 -28.93 9.38 -10.47
C SER A 27 -29.42 8.59 -9.24
N TRP A 28 -28.52 8.13 -8.37
CA TRP A 28 -28.87 7.42 -7.14
C TRP A 28 -29.11 8.42 -6.02
N THR A 29 -30.30 8.35 -5.42
CA THR A 29 -30.70 9.28 -4.35
C THR A 29 -31.23 8.52 -3.13
N GLY A 30 -31.25 9.18 -1.98
CA GLY A 30 -31.80 8.63 -0.73
C GLY A 30 -30.75 7.93 0.14
N SER A 31 -31.20 7.40 1.27
CA SER A 31 -30.32 6.86 2.32
C SER A 31 -29.44 5.70 1.86
N ALA A 32 -29.93 4.86 0.94
CA ALA A 32 -29.14 3.76 0.37
C ALA A 32 -27.96 4.27 -0.46
N ALA A 33 -28.15 5.34 -1.24
CA ALA A 33 -27.08 5.97 -2.01
C ALA A 33 -26.03 6.58 -1.09
N THR A 34 -26.46 7.27 -0.02
CA THR A 34 -25.56 7.82 1.01
C THR A 34 -24.76 6.72 1.71
N ALA A 35 -25.41 5.64 2.13
CA ALA A 35 -24.72 4.52 2.78
C ALA A 35 -23.69 3.85 1.86
N CYS A 36 -24.02 3.71 0.57
CA CYS A 36 -23.08 3.18 -0.42
C CYS A 36 -21.90 4.12 -0.65
N GLN A 37 -22.13 5.44 -0.70
CA GLN A 37 -21.06 6.42 -0.77
C GLN A 37 -20.14 6.36 0.46
N THR A 38 -20.70 6.26 1.67
CA THR A 38 -19.91 6.09 2.89
C THR A 38 -19.06 4.82 2.85
N ALA A 39 -19.62 3.70 2.40
CA ALA A 39 -18.85 2.46 2.27
C ALA A 39 -17.71 2.60 1.23
N LEU A 40 -17.92 3.34 0.14
CA LEU A 40 -16.86 3.64 -0.83
C LEU A 40 -15.76 4.52 -0.21
N ASP A 41 -16.13 5.54 0.57
CA ASP A 41 -15.19 6.43 1.24
C ASP A 41 -14.35 5.68 2.29
N ASP A 42 -14.97 4.76 3.05
CA ASP A 42 -14.28 3.88 4.00
C ASP A 42 -13.27 2.97 3.30
N VAL A 43 -13.68 2.32 2.20
CA VAL A 43 -12.78 1.46 1.40
C VAL A 43 -11.60 2.26 0.86
N ARG A 44 -11.82 3.48 0.34
CA ARG A 44 -10.74 4.37 -0.10
C ARG A 44 -9.76 4.70 1.01
N THR A 45 -10.27 4.99 2.20
CA THR A 45 -9.45 5.32 3.36
C THR A 45 -8.53 4.14 3.73
N VAL A 46 -9.07 2.92 3.72
CA VAL A 46 -8.29 1.70 3.95
C VAL A 46 -7.22 1.50 2.89
N LEU A 47 -7.57 1.67 1.60
CA LEU A 47 -6.62 1.50 0.49
C LEU A 47 -5.49 2.54 0.54
N ALA A 48 -5.80 3.80 0.86
CA ALA A 48 -4.79 4.84 1.06
C ALA A 48 -3.82 4.50 2.21
N GLY A 49 -4.34 3.97 3.31
CA GLY A 49 -3.52 3.48 4.43
C GLY A 49 -2.62 2.31 4.04
N LEU A 50 -3.12 1.39 3.23
CA LEU A 50 -2.36 0.25 2.73
C LEU A 50 -1.22 0.68 1.81
N SER A 51 -1.46 1.66 0.93
CA SER A 51 -0.40 2.26 0.09
C SER A 51 0.74 2.83 0.96
N GLY A 52 0.41 3.58 2.01
CA GLY A 52 1.42 4.14 2.93
C GLY A 52 2.20 3.06 3.69
N LEU A 53 1.56 1.95 4.04
CA LEU A 53 2.23 0.81 4.66
C LEU A 53 3.22 0.15 3.68
N LEU A 54 2.85 0.02 2.41
CA LEU A 54 3.72 -0.50 1.35
C LEU A 54 4.91 0.44 1.07
N ASP A 55 4.71 1.77 1.07
CA ASP A 55 5.82 2.75 0.98
C ASP A 55 6.82 2.57 2.13
N THR A 56 6.30 2.37 3.34
CA THR A 56 7.12 2.14 4.54
C THR A 56 7.89 0.83 4.42
N ALA A 57 7.24 -0.23 3.98
CA ALA A 57 7.87 -1.52 3.75
C ALA A 57 8.96 -1.43 2.67
N GLN A 58 8.70 -0.74 1.56
CA GLN A 58 9.67 -0.54 0.50
C GLN A 58 10.90 0.25 0.98
N SER A 59 10.67 1.30 1.77
CA SER A 59 11.73 2.08 2.40
C SER A 59 12.57 1.25 3.36
N ALA A 60 11.95 0.38 4.16
CA ALA A 60 12.64 -0.51 5.08
C ALA A 60 13.48 -1.56 4.34
N VAL A 61 12.95 -2.17 3.27
CA VAL A 61 13.71 -3.12 2.44
C VAL A 61 14.87 -2.40 1.74
N ALA A 62 14.66 -1.19 1.20
CA ALA A 62 15.73 -0.41 0.59
C ALA A 62 16.83 -0.05 1.62
N ALA A 63 16.46 0.26 2.86
CA ALA A 63 17.42 0.50 3.94
C ALA A 63 18.23 -0.77 4.29
N LEU A 64 17.60 -1.95 4.27
CA LEU A 64 18.28 -3.22 4.45
C LEU A 64 19.22 -3.55 3.28
N ASP A 65 18.77 -3.38 2.03
CA ASP A 65 19.60 -3.59 0.84
C ASP A 65 20.80 -2.63 0.86
N ALA A 66 20.59 -1.35 1.23
CA ALA A 66 21.65 -0.37 1.41
C ALA A 66 22.63 -0.77 2.52
N ALA A 67 22.11 -1.24 3.66
CA ALA A 67 22.91 -1.77 4.75
C ALA A 67 23.67 -3.03 4.34
N ASP A 68 23.12 -3.91 3.49
CA ASP A 68 23.77 -5.11 2.97
C ASP A 68 24.93 -4.76 2.03
N THR A 69 24.77 -3.74 1.18
CA THR A 69 25.91 -3.13 0.46
C THR A 69 26.96 -2.52 1.39
N ALA A 70 26.57 -2.09 2.60
CA ALA A 70 27.50 -1.69 3.66
C ALA A 70 27.97 -2.88 4.53
N THR A 71 27.42 -4.09 4.34
CA THR A 71 27.63 -5.29 5.14
C THR A 71 28.90 -6.04 4.67
N THR A 72 30.01 -5.32 4.79
CA THR A 72 31.20 -5.89 5.42
C THR A 72 31.05 -5.96 6.96
N GLN A 73 29.88 -5.58 7.52
CA GLN A 73 29.66 -5.35 8.95
C GLN A 73 28.90 -6.45 9.73
N CYS A 74 28.07 -7.29 9.11
CA CYS A 74 27.41 -8.40 9.84
C CYS A 74 28.33 -9.61 10.09
N THR A 75 29.56 -9.59 9.57
CA THR A 75 30.59 -10.62 9.80
C THR A 75 31.82 -10.10 10.56
N ALA A 76 31.90 -8.81 10.89
CA ALA A 76 33.08 -8.19 11.51
C ALA A 76 33.05 -8.11 13.05
N VAL A 77 31.95 -8.55 13.70
CA VAL A 77 31.90 -8.73 15.16
C VAL A 77 31.91 -10.23 15.45
N ALA A 78 33.11 -10.78 15.49
CA ALA A 78 33.42 -12.00 16.22
C ALA A 78 34.77 -11.77 16.93
N PRO A 79 34.80 -11.70 18.28
CA PRO A 79 36.04 -11.97 19.01
C PRO A 79 36.36 -13.48 18.96
#